data_AF-A0A317WAA6-F1
#
_entry.id   AF-A0A317WAA6-F1
#
_cell.length_a   1.000
_cell.length_b   1.000
_cell.length_c   1.000
_cell.angle_alpha   90.00
_cell.angle_beta   90.00
_cell.angle_gamma   90.00
#
_symmetry.space_group_name_H-M   'P 1'
#
loop_
_entity.id
_entity.type
_entity.pdbx_description
1 polymer ?
#
loop_
_entity_poly.entity_id
_entity_poly.type
_entity_poly.pdbx_seq_one_letter_code
_entity_poly.pdbx_strand_id
1 'polypeptide(L)'
;MAKHVPEDGHVNIRSLKDVEHVVRFDFENLDNAEANLAMVPPILFKPMDLADLEKHPVDLKLAREFVDIDQDDSNRDFPIEQIDRVRQVSTFIEDRTTREARSQQNLSFVRAPGSTFWLEAILAYNYSNNGWWKTKCLVEPLPKDGKSYPHLAFHLLDEKEAREDAILYSELCAIVEAMKGRANQRLVDSESVREDLDECDGRGKEVHPYLFGNEEHFPVLMVSCVLPQHARLFMACMSQRKLVIRQSKLYSFEWKDEAPVDLFARVYSSKPLVPRI
;
A
#
# COMPACT_ATOMS: atom_id res chain seq x y z
N MET A 1 -5.71 -12.03 -21.93
CA MET A 1 -7.16 -12.29 -22.13
C MET A 1 -7.85 -12.22 -20.77
N ALA A 2 -8.34 -11.05 -20.36
CA ALA A 2 -9.16 -10.93 -19.16
C ALA A 2 -10.56 -11.49 -19.49
N LYS A 3 -10.81 -12.75 -19.13
CA LYS A 3 -12.17 -13.28 -19.06
C LYS A 3 -12.86 -12.54 -17.91
N HIS A 4 -13.80 -11.65 -18.27
CA HIS A 4 -14.77 -10.93 -17.42
C HIS A 4 -14.42 -10.84 -15.94
N VAL A 5 -13.80 -9.73 -15.53
CA VAL A 5 -13.79 -9.33 -14.11
C VAL A 5 -15.25 -9.08 -13.70
N PRO A 6 -15.73 -9.64 -12.58
CA PRO A 6 -17.10 -9.41 -12.12
C PRO A 6 -17.42 -7.92 -11.95
N GLU A 7 -18.69 -7.56 -12.14
CA GLU A 7 -19.13 -6.17 -12.10
C GLU A 7 -18.95 -5.54 -10.71
N ASP A 8 -19.13 -6.34 -9.66
CA ASP A 8 -18.86 -5.95 -8.28
C ASP A 8 -17.37 -5.96 -7.92
N GLY A 9 -16.49 -6.27 -8.87
CA GLY A 9 -15.02 -6.28 -8.72
C GLY A 9 -14.47 -7.44 -7.89
N HIS A 10 -15.29 -8.29 -7.29
CA HIS A 10 -14.82 -9.33 -6.36
C HIS A 10 -14.29 -10.54 -7.13
N VAL A 11 -13.16 -11.10 -6.67
CA VAL A 11 -12.57 -12.29 -7.29
C VAL A 11 -12.40 -13.42 -6.29
N ASN A 12 -12.64 -14.65 -6.74
CA ASN A 12 -12.41 -15.84 -5.93
C ASN A 12 -10.98 -16.35 -6.14
N ILE A 13 -10.12 -16.11 -5.16
CA ILE A 13 -8.73 -16.59 -5.16
C ILE A 13 -8.54 -17.89 -4.37
N ARG A 14 -9.57 -18.41 -3.70
CA ARG A 14 -9.47 -19.63 -2.87
C ARG A 14 -9.14 -20.89 -3.68
N SER A 15 -9.47 -20.89 -4.97
CA SER A 15 -9.14 -21.99 -5.87
C SER A 15 -7.71 -21.94 -6.43
N LEU A 16 -6.97 -20.85 -6.19
CA LEU A 16 -5.60 -20.71 -6.67
C LEU A 16 -4.65 -21.47 -5.74
N LYS A 17 -4.00 -22.51 -6.25
CA LYS A 17 -3.13 -23.40 -5.46
C LYS A 17 -1.92 -22.69 -4.86
N ASP A 18 -1.46 -21.64 -5.54
CA ASP A 18 -0.24 -20.90 -5.20
C ASP A 18 -0.53 -19.58 -4.47
N VAL A 19 -1.76 -19.40 -3.99
CA VAL A 19 -2.16 -18.23 -3.20
C VAL A 19 -2.72 -18.70 -1.87
N GLU A 20 -2.18 -18.16 -0.78
CA GLU A 20 -2.71 -18.32 0.57
C GLU A 20 -3.34 -17.01 1.01
N HIS A 21 -4.64 -17.02 1.28
CA HIS A 21 -5.39 -15.84 1.69
C HIS A 21 -5.84 -15.99 3.14
N VAL A 22 -5.16 -15.27 4.03
CA VAL A 22 -5.46 -15.21 5.47
C VAL A 22 -6.35 -13.99 5.71
N VAL A 23 -7.63 -14.24 5.96
CA VAL A 23 -8.62 -13.20 6.26
C VAL A 23 -8.67 -12.88 7.75
N ARG A 24 -9.11 -11.66 8.09
CA ARG A 24 -9.20 -11.14 9.48
C ARG A 24 -7.88 -11.22 10.24
N PHE A 25 -6.77 -11.01 9.54
CA PHE A 25 -5.47 -10.90 10.15
C PHE A 25 -5.42 -9.69 11.10
N ASP A 26 -4.85 -9.89 12.28
CA ASP A 26 -4.77 -8.85 13.31
C ASP A 26 -3.57 -7.93 13.07
N PHE A 27 -3.86 -6.73 12.57
CA PHE A 27 -2.88 -5.66 12.39
C PHE A 27 -2.78 -4.74 13.63
N GLU A 28 -3.68 -4.88 14.61
CA GLU A 28 -3.73 -4.04 15.81
C GLU A 28 -2.60 -4.40 16.79
N ASN A 29 -2.16 -5.66 16.79
CA ASN A 29 -1.16 -6.20 17.72
C ASN A 29 0.19 -6.55 17.07
N LEU A 30 0.79 -5.58 16.35
CA LEU A 30 2.07 -5.76 15.64
C LEU A 30 3.28 -5.06 16.29
N ASP A 31 3.17 -4.61 17.54
CA ASP A 31 4.26 -3.88 18.22
C ASP A 31 5.42 -4.78 18.68
N ASN A 32 5.19 -6.09 18.77
CA ASN A 32 6.21 -7.05 19.18
C ASN A 32 6.99 -7.58 17.95
N ALA A 33 8.17 -7.02 17.71
CA ALA A 33 9.03 -7.40 16.60
C ALA A 33 9.47 -8.88 16.65
N GLU A 34 9.70 -9.44 17.84
CA GLU A 34 10.10 -10.85 17.98
C GLU A 34 8.95 -11.79 17.61
N ALA A 35 7.73 -11.47 18.06
CA ALA A 35 6.53 -12.20 17.68
C ALA A 35 6.26 -12.12 16.17
N ASN A 36 6.37 -10.92 15.59
CA ASN A 36 6.20 -10.69 14.14
C ASN A 36 7.17 -11.52 13.30
N LEU A 37 8.45 -11.58 13.70
CA LEU A 37 9.48 -12.36 13.01
C LEU A 37 9.31 -13.88 13.21
N ALA A 38 8.66 -14.32 14.28
CA ALA A 38 8.38 -15.72 14.55
C ALA A 38 7.17 -16.28 13.77
N MET A 39 6.38 -15.42 13.13
CA MET A 39 5.24 -15.85 12.31
C MET A 39 5.70 -16.57 11.04
N VAL A 40 4.82 -17.38 10.44
CA VAL A 40 5.08 -18.10 9.19
C VAL A 40 4.04 -17.69 8.13
N PRO A 41 4.43 -17.01 7.04
CA PRO A 41 5.72 -16.31 6.85
C PRO A 41 5.92 -15.14 7.82
N PRO A 42 7.16 -14.70 8.08
CA PRO A 42 7.43 -13.62 9.02
C PRO A 42 6.80 -12.30 8.57
N ILE A 43 6.37 -11.48 9.53
CA ILE A 43 6.08 -10.07 9.26
C ILE A 43 7.40 -9.32 9.35
N LEU A 44 7.88 -8.86 8.20
CA LEU A 44 9.18 -8.21 8.07
C LEU A 44 9.11 -6.71 8.32
N PHE A 45 8.07 -6.20 8.99
CA PHE A 45 7.98 -4.80 9.34
C PHE A 45 7.44 -4.61 10.75
N LYS A 46 7.71 -3.43 11.32
CA LYS A 46 7.12 -2.98 12.58
C LYS A 46 6.42 -1.65 12.34
N PRO A 47 5.14 -1.51 12.69
CA PRO A 47 4.46 -0.22 12.70
C PRO A 47 5.21 0.83 13.51
N MET A 48 4.98 2.09 13.19
CA MET A 48 5.44 3.20 14.03
C MET A 48 4.81 3.06 15.42
N ASP A 49 5.63 3.23 16.46
CA ASP A 49 5.15 3.22 17.84
C ASP A 49 4.16 4.39 18.04
N LEU A 50 3.02 4.16 18.72
CA LEU A 50 1.97 5.17 18.87
C LEU A 50 2.49 6.45 19.53
N ALA A 51 3.27 6.29 20.62
CA ALA A 51 3.89 7.41 21.33
C ALA A 51 4.86 8.22 20.46
N ASP A 52 5.44 7.61 19.42
CA ASP A 52 6.26 8.34 18.45
C ASP A 52 5.39 9.09 17.45
N LEU A 53 4.28 8.49 17.00
CA LEU A 53 3.36 9.12 16.06
C LEU A 53 2.65 10.33 16.70
N GLU A 54 2.37 10.28 18.01
CA GLU A 54 1.78 11.39 18.79
C GLU A 54 2.72 12.61 18.93
N LYS A 55 4.04 12.42 18.82
CA LYS A 55 5.01 13.54 18.82
C LYS A 55 4.90 14.43 17.58
N HIS A 56 4.22 13.94 16.54
CA HIS A 56 4.05 14.61 15.26
C HIS A 56 2.56 14.83 14.96
N PRO A 57 1.88 15.73 15.68
CA PRO A 57 0.46 15.99 15.47
C PRO A 57 0.23 16.63 14.09
N VAL A 58 -0.97 16.43 13.55
CA VAL A 58 -1.40 17.06 12.30
C VAL A 58 -1.51 18.58 12.50
N ASP A 59 -0.94 19.36 11.60
CA ASP A 59 -1.18 20.81 11.56
C ASP A 59 -2.61 21.06 11.07
N LEU A 60 -3.48 21.51 11.98
CA LEU A 60 -4.89 21.79 11.69
C LEU A 60 -5.11 22.83 10.58
N LYS A 61 -4.11 23.69 10.28
CA LYS A 61 -4.20 24.66 9.19
C LYS A 61 -3.92 24.04 7.81
N LEU A 62 -3.22 22.90 7.79
CA LEU A 62 -2.85 22.17 6.59
C LEU A 62 -3.68 20.90 6.40
N ALA A 63 -4.36 20.45 7.45
CA ALA A 63 -5.26 19.30 7.42
C ALA A 63 -6.33 19.50 6.34
N ARG A 64 -6.45 18.51 5.46
CA ARG A 64 -7.50 18.50 4.45
C ARG A 64 -8.85 18.21 5.11
N GLU A 65 -9.90 18.76 4.52
CA GLU A 65 -11.26 18.51 4.97
C GLU A 65 -11.61 17.02 4.88
N PHE A 66 -12.40 16.56 5.84
CA PHE A 66 -12.95 15.23 5.88
C PHE A 66 -14.42 15.34 6.25
N VAL A 67 -15.29 14.86 5.38
CA VAL A 67 -16.74 14.95 5.51
C VAL A 67 -17.29 13.60 5.94
N ASP A 68 -18.14 13.61 6.97
CA ASP A 68 -18.83 12.41 7.43
C ASP A 68 -19.86 11.93 6.39
N ILE A 69 -20.19 10.64 6.41
CA ILE A 69 -20.99 10.02 5.35
C ILE A 69 -22.37 10.66 5.15
N ASP A 70 -22.99 11.16 6.23
CA ASP A 70 -24.33 11.76 6.28
C ASP A 70 -24.34 13.27 6.03
N GLN A 71 -23.18 13.92 6.13
CA GLN A 71 -23.02 15.34 5.80
C GLN A 71 -23.12 15.60 4.29
N ASP A 72 -23.02 14.55 3.47
CA ASP A 72 -23.23 14.60 2.01
C ASP A 72 -24.67 15.02 1.63
N ASP A 73 -25.66 14.68 2.46
CA ASP A 73 -27.07 15.02 2.19
C ASP A 73 -27.42 16.50 2.43
N SER A 74 -26.51 17.25 3.06
CA SER A 74 -26.76 18.65 3.45
C SER A 74 -26.69 19.64 2.28
N ASN A 75 -26.00 19.28 1.18
CA ASN A 75 -25.86 20.11 -0.02
C ASN A 75 -26.29 19.34 -1.29
N ARG A 76 -27.59 19.07 -1.40
CA ARG A 76 -28.22 18.24 -2.46
C ARG A 76 -27.87 18.64 -3.90
N ASP A 77 -27.40 19.86 -4.12
CA ASP A 77 -27.05 20.36 -5.46
C ASP A 77 -25.68 19.85 -5.93
N PHE A 78 -24.79 19.43 -5.01
CA PHE A 78 -23.44 18.95 -5.33
C PHE A 78 -23.00 17.83 -4.36
N PRO A 79 -23.54 16.59 -4.51
CA PRO A 79 -23.11 15.46 -3.70
C PRO A 79 -21.63 15.14 -3.95
N ILE A 80 -20.94 14.66 -2.91
CA ILE A 80 -19.56 14.20 -2.96
C ILE A 80 -19.47 13.00 -3.90
N GLU A 81 -18.60 13.10 -4.90
CA GLU A 81 -18.35 12.01 -5.83
C GLU A 81 -17.78 10.78 -5.11
N GLN A 82 -18.09 9.57 -5.61
CA GLN A 82 -17.61 8.31 -5.04
C GLN A 82 -16.07 8.29 -4.89
N ILE A 83 -15.35 8.75 -5.92
CA ILE A 83 -13.89 8.86 -5.87
C ILE A 83 -13.41 9.81 -4.76
N ASP A 84 -14.15 10.86 -4.42
CA ASP A 84 -13.77 11.81 -3.39
C ASP A 84 -14.01 11.25 -1.99
N ARG A 85 -15.01 10.38 -1.80
CA ARG A 85 -15.18 9.61 -0.56
C ARG A 85 -13.96 8.73 -0.28
N VAL A 86 -13.55 7.95 -1.27
CA VAL A 86 -12.38 7.07 -1.18
C VAL A 86 -11.08 7.87 -1.02
N ARG A 87 -10.97 9.01 -1.71
CA ARG A 87 -9.82 9.91 -1.61
C ARG A 87 -9.68 10.51 -0.23
N GLN A 88 -10.78 10.94 0.40
CA GLN A 88 -10.75 11.52 1.74
C GLN A 88 -10.16 10.57 2.78
N VAL A 89 -10.47 9.27 2.70
CA VAL A 89 -9.86 8.24 3.55
C VAL A 89 -8.34 8.19 3.37
N SER A 90 -7.88 8.11 2.11
CA SER A 90 -6.45 8.14 1.80
C SER A 90 -5.76 9.42 2.29
N THR A 91 -6.38 10.57 2.11
CA THR A 91 -5.79 11.86 2.50
C THR A 91 -5.77 12.03 4.01
N PHE A 92 -6.76 11.50 4.72
CA PHE A 92 -6.79 11.54 6.19
C PHE A 92 -5.65 10.73 6.81
N ILE A 93 -5.38 9.54 6.26
CA ILE A 93 -4.23 8.71 6.64
C ILE A 93 -2.90 9.38 6.27
N GLU A 94 -2.84 10.02 5.09
CA GLU A 94 -1.65 10.76 4.65
C GLU A 94 -1.35 11.98 5.51
N ASP A 95 -2.37 12.76 5.89
CA ASP A 95 -2.24 13.92 6.79
C ASP A 95 -1.77 13.48 8.17
N ARG A 96 -2.26 12.33 8.65
CA ARG A 96 -1.84 11.76 9.93
C ARG A 96 -0.39 11.28 9.92
N THR A 97 0.12 10.88 8.75
CA THR A 97 1.51 10.47 8.55
C THR A 97 2.37 11.63 8.09
N THR A 98 2.57 12.61 8.97
CA THR A 98 3.30 13.85 8.66
C THR A 98 4.68 13.60 8.05
N ARG A 99 5.27 14.65 7.46
CA ARG A 99 6.62 14.58 6.89
C ARG A 99 7.64 14.18 7.96
N GLU A 100 7.49 14.71 9.17
CA GLU A 100 8.34 14.47 10.32
C GLU A 100 8.21 13.02 10.82
N ALA A 101 6.97 12.50 10.90
CA ALA A 101 6.72 11.11 11.27
C ALA A 101 7.36 10.13 10.27
N ARG A 102 7.18 10.37 8.96
CA ARG A 102 7.83 9.57 7.91
C ARG A 102 9.35 9.66 7.96
N SER A 103 9.89 10.87 8.18
CA SER A 103 11.34 11.08 8.30
C SER A 103 11.92 10.33 9.49
N GLN A 104 11.21 10.28 10.63
CA GLN A 104 11.64 9.50 11.80
C GLN A 104 11.70 8.00 11.51
N GLN A 105 10.82 7.49 10.64
CA GLN A 105 10.83 6.09 10.18
C GLN A 105 11.79 5.84 9.00
N ASN A 106 12.55 6.86 8.59
CA ASN A 106 13.48 6.81 7.46
C ASN A 106 12.79 6.38 6.14
N LEU A 107 11.58 6.90 5.90
CA LEU A 107 10.78 6.58 4.71
C LEU A 107 10.87 7.70 3.66
N SER A 108 10.91 7.32 2.38
CA SER A 108 10.88 8.23 1.24
C SER A 108 9.77 7.87 0.26
N PHE A 109 9.26 8.88 -0.46
CA PHE A 109 8.31 8.63 -1.54
C PHE A 109 8.99 7.98 -2.73
N VAL A 110 8.33 6.99 -3.32
CA VAL A 110 8.75 6.38 -4.59
C VAL A 110 8.23 7.22 -5.74
N ARG A 111 9.12 7.89 -6.49
CA ARG A 111 8.77 8.77 -7.60
C ARG A 111 9.69 8.53 -8.78
N ALA A 112 9.15 8.59 -9.99
CA ALA A 112 9.97 8.70 -11.20
C ALA A 112 10.54 10.13 -11.31
N PRO A 113 11.76 10.31 -11.85
CA PRO A 113 12.73 9.29 -12.22
C PRO A 113 13.58 8.80 -11.02
N GLY A 114 13.38 9.34 -9.82
CA GLY A 114 14.19 9.04 -8.63
C GLY A 114 14.22 7.56 -8.20
N SER A 115 13.24 6.75 -8.62
CA SER A 115 13.20 5.31 -8.42
C SER A 115 12.88 4.59 -9.72
N THR A 116 13.67 3.55 -10.02
CA THR A 116 13.48 2.65 -11.17
C THR A 116 12.28 1.71 -11.02
N PHE A 117 11.59 1.73 -9.88
CA PHE A 117 10.40 0.91 -9.62
C PHE A 117 9.31 1.09 -10.69
N TRP A 118 9.10 2.33 -11.14
CA TRP A 118 8.07 2.67 -12.13
C TRP A 118 8.36 2.15 -13.55
N LEU A 119 9.58 1.68 -13.82
CA LEU A 119 9.92 1.00 -15.08
C LEU A 119 9.38 -0.44 -15.15
N GLU A 120 8.93 -0.98 -14.00
CA GLU A 120 8.51 -2.38 -13.85
C GLU A 120 7.06 -2.54 -13.40
N ALA A 121 6.50 -1.53 -12.73
CA ALA A 121 5.16 -1.57 -12.16
C ALA A 121 4.25 -0.48 -12.71
N ILE A 122 3.06 -0.91 -13.16
CA ILE A 122 1.94 -0.02 -13.44
C ILE A 122 0.89 -0.31 -12.36
N LEU A 123 0.62 0.66 -11.50
CA LEU A 123 -0.28 0.50 -10.36
C LEU A 123 -1.60 1.27 -10.52
N ALA A 124 -1.98 1.55 -11.76
CA ALA A 124 -3.26 2.12 -12.12
C ALA A 124 -3.77 1.44 -13.39
N TYR A 125 -4.97 0.87 -13.32
CA TYR A 125 -5.52 0.03 -14.39
C TYR A 125 -7.04 0.06 -14.35
N ASN A 126 -7.70 -0.15 -15.50
CA ASN A 126 -9.15 -0.20 -15.60
C ASN A 126 -9.70 -1.57 -15.20
N TYR A 127 -10.92 -1.56 -14.65
CA TYR A 127 -11.80 -2.70 -14.63
C TYR A 127 -12.41 -2.94 -16.03
N SER A 128 -11.60 -2.91 -17.09
CA SER A 128 -12.10 -2.81 -18.47
C SER A 128 -13.06 -1.60 -18.65
N ASN A 129 -14.37 -1.82 -18.73
CA ASN A 129 -15.39 -0.75 -18.87
C ASN A 129 -16.09 -0.39 -17.55
N ASN A 130 -15.62 -0.93 -16.42
CA ASN A 130 -16.35 -0.92 -15.15
C ASN A 130 -15.62 -0.13 -14.05
N GLY A 131 -15.06 1.02 -14.42
CA GLY A 131 -14.35 1.93 -13.51
C GLY A 131 -12.83 1.79 -13.54
N TRP A 132 -12.17 2.58 -12.70
CA TRP A 132 -10.71 2.68 -12.60
C TRP A 132 -10.28 2.60 -11.13
N TRP A 133 -9.17 1.92 -10.85
CA TRP A 133 -8.45 2.09 -9.59
C TRP A 133 -7.11 2.76 -9.82
N LYS A 134 -6.58 3.37 -8.76
CA LYS A 134 -5.25 3.96 -8.77
C LYS A 134 -4.57 3.79 -7.43
N THR A 135 -3.26 3.65 -7.45
CA THR A 135 -2.46 3.78 -6.22
C THR A 135 -1.94 5.18 -6.02
N LYS A 136 -1.74 5.55 -4.76
CA LYS A 136 -1.11 6.80 -4.33
C LYS A 136 -0.19 6.53 -3.14
N CYS A 137 0.55 7.56 -2.74
CA CYS A 137 1.34 7.55 -1.50
C CYS A 137 2.27 6.33 -1.44
N LEU A 138 2.99 6.03 -2.52
CA LEU A 138 4.01 4.99 -2.47
C LEU A 138 5.18 5.46 -1.63
N VAL A 139 5.52 4.70 -0.60
CA VAL A 139 6.71 4.92 0.23
C VAL A 139 7.54 3.65 0.36
N GLU A 140 8.84 3.86 0.50
CA GLU A 140 9.81 2.81 0.77
C GLU A 140 10.83 3.28 1.81
N PRO A 141 11.48 2.36 2.54
CA PRO A 141 12.56 2.71 3.44
C PRO A 141 13.79 3.19 2.66
N LEU A 142 14.37 4.30 3.11
CA LEU A 142 15.67 4.74 2.64
C LEU A 142 16.73 3.70 3.00
N PRO A 143 17.76 3.50 2.14
CA PRO A 143 18.87 2.63 2.45
C PRO A 143 19.51 2.98 3.79
N LYS A 144 19.88 1.96 4.57
CA LYS A 144 20.57 2.12 5.84
C LYS A 144 21.83 1.27 5.85
N ASP A 145 22.97 1.88 6.16
CA ASP A 145 24.28 1.22 6.18
C ASP A 145 24.60 0.50 4.85
N GLY A 146 24.21 1.12 3.72
CA GLY A 146 24.38 0.56 2.37
C GLY A 146 23.38 -0.55 2.00
N LYS A 147 22.47 -0.93 2.90
CA LYS A 147 21.43 -1.93 2.65
C LYS A 147 20.12 -1.29 2.23
N SER A 148 19.65 -1.64 1.04
CA SER A 148 18.30 -1.34 0.56
C SER A 148 17.31 -2.39 1.08
N TYR A 149 16.05 -1.99 1.25
CA TYR A 149 14.98 -2.85 1.75
C TYR A 149 13.90 -3.05 0.69
N PRO A 150 13.40 -4.28 0.48
CA PRO A 150 12.39 -4.58 -0.55
C PRO A 150 10.98 -4.11 -0.16
N HIS A 151 10.81 -3.51 1.02
CA HIS A 151 9.52 -3.07 1.54
C HIS A 151 8.92 -1.97 0.69
N LEU A 152 7.63 -2.10 0.44
CA LEU A 152 6.85 -1.08 -0.22
C LEU A 152 5.51 -0.92 0.50
N ALA A 153 5.12 0.32 0.78
CA ALA A 153 3.80 0.64 1.31
C ALA A 153 3.08 1.64 0.41
N PHE A 154 1.78 1.48 0.20
CA PHE A 154 0.99 2.41 -0.62
C PHE A 154 -0.50 2.39 -0.30
N HIS A 155 -1.20 3.40 -0.80
CA HIS A 155 -2.66 3.46 -0.77
C HIS A 155 -3.22 3.02 -2.11
N LEU A 156 -4.24 2.18 -2.11
CA LEU A 156 -5.08 1.87 -3.27
C LEU A 156 -6.41 2.57 -3.10
N LEU A 157 -6.88 3.25 -4.15
CA LEU A 157 -8.16 3.92 -4.19
C LEU A 157 -9.01 3.20 -5.23
N ASP A 158 -10.13 2.63 -4.80
CA ASP A 158 -11.09 1.95 -5.66
C ASP A 158 -12.54 2.33 -5.31
N GLU A 159 -13.36 2.59 -6.33
CA GLU A 159 -14.77 2.97 -6.20
C GLU A 159 -15.71 1.75 -6.09
N LYS A 160 -15.17 0.60 -5.72
CA LYS A 160 -15.96 -0.61 -5.43
C LYS A 160 -16.23 -0.71 -3.94
N GLU A 161 -17.43 -1.17 -3.59
CA GLU A 161 -17.75 -1.54 -2.22
C GLU A 161 -17.06 -2.86 -1.87
N ALA A 162 -16.20 -2.85 -0.85
CA ALA A 162 -15.53 -4.06 -0.41
C ALA A 162 -16.42 -4.89 0.53
N ARG A 163 -16.25 -6.20 0.50
CA ARG A 163 -16.87 -7.14 1.44
C ARG A 163 -15.84 -7.73 2.40
N GLU A 164 -16.29 -8.03 3.61
CA GLU A 164 -15.51 -8.80 4.57
C GLU A 164 -15.09 -10.15 3.98
N ASP A 165 -13.88 -10.59 4.34
CA ASP A 165 -13.32 -11.89 3.95
C ASP A 165 -13.22 -12.17 2.43
N ALA A 166 -13.39 -11.13 1.60
CA ALA A 166 -13.30 -11.17 0.15
C ALA A 166 -12.29 -10.14 -0.36
N ILE A 167 -11.74 -10.37 -1.56
CA ILE A 167 -10.74 -9.51 -2.19
C ILE A 167 -11.27 -8.97 -3.52
N LEU A 168 -10.96 -7.70 -3.81
CA LEU A 168 -11.24 -7.06 -5.08
C LEU A 168 -10.14 -7.40 -6.10
N TYR A 169 -10.50 -7.37 -7.38
CA TYR A 169 -9.55 -7.54 -8.47
C TYR A 169 -8.46 -6.47 -8.44
N SER A 170 -8.81 -5.20 -8.17
CA SER A 170 -7.86 -4.10 -8.03
C SER A 170 -6.82 -4.36 -6.95
N GLU A 171 -7.25 -4.84 -5.78
CA GLU A 171 -6.41 -5.17 -4.63
C GLU A 171 -5.42 -6.29 -4.98
N LEU A 172 -5.92 -7.38 -5.58
CA LEU A 172 -5.08 -8.48 -6.01
C LEU A 172 -4.06 -8.03 -7.07
N CYS A 173 -4.52 -7.28 -8.09
CA CYS A 173 -3.67 -6.78 -9.16
C CYS A 173 -2.59 -5.83 -8.63
N ALA A 174 -2.94 -4.90 -7.75
CA ALA A 174 -1.98 -3.96 -7.19
C ALA A 174 -0.91 -4.67 -6.35
N ILE A 175 -1.29 -5.68 -5.56
CA ILE A 175 -0.34 -6.53 -4.84
C ILE A 175 0.62 -7.23 -5.81
N VAL A 176 0.09 -7.91 -6.83
CA VAL A 176 0.89 -8.68 -7.78
C VAL A 176 1.83 -7.78 -8.60
N GLU A 177 1.33 -6.66 -9.12
CA GLU A 177 2.16 -5.70 -9.88
C GLU A 177 3.21 -5.03 -9.00
N ALA A 178 2.89 -4.70 -7.75
CA ALA A 178 3.86 -4.15 -6.80
C ALA A 178 4.99 -5.16 -6.49
N MET A 179 4.65 -6.41 -6.23
CA MET A 179 5.63 -7.47 -5.97
C MET A 179 6.49 -7.76 -7.20
N LYS A 180 5.87 -7.86 -8.38
CA LYS A 180 6.57 -8.02 -9.65
C LYS A 180 7.50 -6.85 -9.93
N GLY A 181 7.03 -5.63 -9.73
CA GLY A 181 7.82 -4.41 -9.90
C GLY A 181 9.05 -4.41 -9.00
N ARG A 182 8.86 -4.75 -7.72
CA ARG A 182 9.95 -4.79 -6.75
C ARG A 182 10.96 -5.89 -7.05
N ALA A 183 10.51 -7.08 -7.45
CA ALA A 183 11.39 -8.19 -7.81
C ALA A 183 12.23 -7.91 -9.06
N ASN A 184 11.69 -7.14 -10.02
CA ASN A 184 12.39 -6.82 -11.28
C ASN A 184 13.13 -5.48 -11.25
N GLN A 185 13.06 -4.74 -10.14
CA GLN A 185 13.65 -3.41 -10.03
C GLN A 185 15.17 -3.43 -10.26
N ARG A 186 15.65 -2.48 -11.06
CA ARG A 186 17.07 -2.38 -11.44
C ARG A 186 17.84 -1.45 -10.51
N LEU A 187 19.07 -1.85 -10.18
CA LEU A 187 20.03 -1.03 -9.45
C LEU A 187 20.66 -0.01 -10.41
N VAL A 188 20.27 1.25 -10.28
CA VAL A 188 20.79 2.37 -11.08
C VAL A 188 21.13 3.52 -10.13
N ASP A 189 22.42 3.65 -9.83
CA ASP A 189 22.91 4.65 -8.87
C ASP A 189 22.95 6.06 -9.47
N SER A 190 23.27 6.18 -10.76
CA SER A 190 23.36 7.47 -11.45
C SER A 190 21.98 8.06 -11.71
N GLU A 191 21.77 9.28 -11.23
CA GLU A 191 20.55 10.06 -11.49
C GLU A 191 20.32 10.26 -12.98
N SER A 192 21.36 10.65 -13.73
CA SER A 192 21.24 10.88 -15.19
C SER A 192 20.80 9.62 -15.94
N VAL A 193 21.28 8.45 -15.50
CA VAL A 193 20.90 7.18 -16.14
C VAL A 193 19.46 6.81 -15.79
N ARG A 194 18.98 7.15 -14.59
CA ARG A 194 17.56 6.96 -14.26
C ARG A 194 16.66 7.87 -15.09
N GLU A 195 17.06 9.12 -15.30
CA GLU A 195 16.35 10.06 -16.18
C GLU A 195 16.30 9.53 -17.62
N ASP A 196 17.44 9.13 -18.19
CA ASP A 196 17.50 8.55 -19.54
C ASP A 196 16.59 7.31 -19.69
N LEU A 197 16.56 6.45 -18.67
CA LEU A 197 15.70 5.27 -18.66
C LEU A 197 14.21 5.65 -18.57
N ASP A 198 13.85 6.63 -17.76
CA ASP A 198 12.47 7.12 -17.64
C ASP A 198 11.98 7.70 -18.98
N GLU A 199 12.80 8.56 -19.61
CA GLU A 199 12.50 9.15 -20.92
C GLU A 199 12.39 8.12 -22.06
N CYS A 200 13.08 6.99 -21.93
CA CYS A 200 13.08 5.92 -22.92
C CYS A 200 12.18 4.73 -22.56
N ASP A 201 11.24 4.87 -21.64
CA ASP A 201 10.32 3.79 -21.19
C ASP A 201 11.08 2.53 -20.75
N GLY A 202 12.23 2.71 -20.09
CA GLY A 202 13.09 1.64 -19.59
C GLY A 202 13.85 0.86 -20.67
N ARG A 203 13.89 1.34 -21.93
CA ARG A 203 14.72 0.68 -22.97
C ARG A 203 16.17 0.61 -22.52
N GLY A 204 16.75 -0.59 -22.53
CA GLY A 204 18.14 -0.84 -22.13
C GLY A 204 18.34 -1.15 -20.64
N LYS A 205 17.30 -1.08 -19.81
CA LYS A 205 17.40 -1.37 -18.36
C LYS A 205 17.99 -2.74 -18.01
N GLU A 206 17.90 -3.71 -18.92
CA GLU A 206 18.39 -5.08 -18.78
C GLU A 206 19.91 -5.18 -18.57
N VAL A 207 20.68 -4.15 -18.94
CA VAL A 207 22.13 -4.11 -18.68
C VAL A 207 22.47 -3.91 -17.20
N HIS A 208 21.50 -3.43 -16.41
CA HIS A 208 21.66 -3.19 -14.99
C HIS A 208 21.28 -4.42 -14.17
N PRO A 209 22.03 -4.71 -13.08
CA PRO A 209 21.68 -5.79 -12.17
C PRO A 209 20.39 -5.48 -11.42
N TYR A 210 19.76 -6.52 -10.88
CA TYR A 210 18.60 -6.37 -9.99
C TYR A 210 19.01 -5.73 -8.67
N LEU A 211 18.23 -4.76 -8.19
CA LEU A 211 18.41 -4.13 -6.88
C LEU A 211 18.25 -5.13 -5.73
N PHE A 212 17.38 -6.12 -5.91
CA PHE A 212 17.05 -7.13 -4.90
C PHE A 212 17.31 -8.55 -5.41
N GLY A 213 18.40 -8.77 -6.16
CA GLY A 213 18.68 -10.05 -6.82
C GLY A 213 18.85 -11.26 -5.92
N ASN A 214 19.10 -11.05 -4.62
CA ASN A 214 19.26 -12.12 -3.61
C ASN A 214 18.08 -12.17 -2.62
N GLU A 215 17.04 -11.37 -2.83
CA GLU A 215 15.91 -11.29 -1.92
C GLU A 215 14.86 -12.36 -2.23
N GLU A 216 14.36 -13.02 -1.19
CA GLU A 216 13.31 -14.02 -1.30
C GLU A 216 11.95 -13.45 -0.92
N HIS A 217 11.94 -12.46 -0.03
CA HIS A 217 10.72 -11.88 0.51
C HIS A 217 10.58 -10.43 0.03
N PHE A 218 9.48 -10.15 -0.64
CA PHE A 218 9.11 -8.81 -1.11
C PHE A 218 7.87 -8.33 -0.36
N PRO A 219 8.00 -7.73 0.83
CA PRO A 219 6.86 -7.34 1.65
C PRO A 219 6.17 -6.14 1.03
N VAL A 220 4.91 -6.33 0.65
CA VAL A 220 4.03 -5.25 0.18
C VAL A 220 2.98 -5.00 1.23
N LEU A 221 2.88 -3.75 1.67
CA LEU A 221 1.82 -3.25 2.52
C LEU A 221 0.89 -2.35 1.70
N MET A 222 -0.41 -2.63 1.73
CA MET A 222 -1.39 -1.81 1.00
C MET A 222 -2.52 -1.39 1.94
N VAL A 223 -2.78 -0.08 1.95
CA VAL A 223 -3.99 0.51 2.50
C VAL A 223 -5.03 0.56 1.38
N SER A 224 -6.00 -0.33 1.40
CA SER A 224 -7.11 -0.33 0.44
C SER A 224 -8.20 0.61 0.95
N CYS A 225 -8.40 1.73 0.26
CA CYS A 225 -9.49 2.68 0.48
C CYS A 225 -10.60 2.37 -0.53
N VAL A 226 -11.83 2.16 -0.03
CA VAL A 226 -12.95 1.59 -0.79
C VAL A 226 -14.27 2.24 -0.38
N LEU A 227 -15.30 2.11 -1.22
CA LEU A 227 -16.63 2.60 -0.89
C LEU A 227 -17.27 1.81 0.28
N PRO A 228 -18.21 2.42 1.02
CA PRO A 228 -18.67 3.82 0.92
C PRO A 228 -17.64 4.85 1.43
N GLN A 229 -17.12 4.69 2.65
CA GLN A 229 -15.95 5.38 3.21
C GLN A 229 -15.24 4.40 4.13
N HIS A 230 -14.63 3.36 3.56
CA HIS A 230 -14.00 2.29 4.31
C HIS A 230 -12.52 2.14 3.95
N ALA A 231 -11.76 1.49 4.83
CA ALA A 231 -10.44 1.00 4.50
C ALA A 231 -10.11 -0.35 5.12
N ARG A 232 -9.13 -1.04 4.54
CA ARG A 232 -8.54 -2.25 5.11
C ARG A 232 -7.06 -2.37 4.75
N LEU A 233 -6.35 -3.16 5.55
CA LEU A 233 -4.91 -3.38 5.41
C LEU A 233 -4.66 -4.73 4.74
N PHE A 234 -3.71 -4.73 3.81
CA PHE A 234 -3.16 -5.93 3.22
C PHE A 234 -1.66 -5.98 3.44
N MET A 235 -1.16 -7.14 3.84
CA MET A 235 0.26 -7.48 3.78
C MET A 235 0.41 -8.68 2.86
N ALA A 236 1.30 -8.57 1.89
CA ALA A 236 1.60 -9.66 0.98
C ALA A 236 3.10 -9.92 0.90
N CYS A 237 3.46 -11.19 0.75
CA CYS A 237 4.83 -11.60 0.47
C CYS A 237 4.86 -12.95 -0.23
N MET A 238 5.96 -13.23 -0.95
CA MET A 238 6.26 -14.59 -1.39
C MET A 238 6.79 -15.40 -0.22
N SER A 239 6.32 -16.64 -0.06
CA SER A 239 6.90 -17.61 0.85
C SER A 239 6.74 -19.01 0.26
N GLN A 240 7.84 -19.77 0.18
CA GLN A 240 7.84 -21.14 -0.36
C GLN A 240 7.12 -21.26 -1.72
N ARG A 241 7.35 -20.29 -2.61
CA ARG A 241 6.71 -20.16 -3.94
C ARG A 241 5.21 -19.86 -3.95
N LYS A 242 4.61 -19.59 -2.80
CA LYS A 242 3.22 -19.12 -2.68
C LYS A 242 3.18 -17.62 -2.44
N LEU A 243 2.16 -16.98 -2.98
CA LEU A 243 1.76 -15.63 -2.61
C LEU A 243 0.91 -15.72 -1.34
N VAL A 244 1.43 -15.25 -0.22
CA VAL A 244 0.67 -15.16 1.03
C VAL A 244 0.12 -13.75 1.16
N ILE A 245 -1.20 -13.63 1.29
CA ILE A 245 -1.93 -12.37 1.46
C ILE A 245 -2.63 -12.40 2.82
N ARG A 246 -2.27 -11.49 3.71
CA ARG A 246 -2.93 -11.22 4.98
C ARG A 246 -3.80 -10.00 4.85
N GLN A 247 -5.07 -10.16 5.13
CA GLN A 247 -6.08 -9.12 5.00
C GLN A 247 -6.71 -8.84 6.38
N SER A 248 -6.82 -7.59 6.77
CA SER A 248 -7.55 -7.20 7.98
C SER A 248 -9.08 -7.33 7.83
N LYS A 249 -9.82 -7.11 8.92
CA LYS A 249 -11.24 -6.73 8.81
C LYS A 249 -11.40 -5.41 8.03
N LEU A 250 -12.62 -5.11 7.59
CA LEU A 250 -12.98 -3.82 7.01
C LEU A 250 -13.20 -2.81 8.14
N TYR A 251 -12.58 -1.64 8.04
CA TYR A 251 -12.70 -0.56 9.02
C TYR A 251 -13.54 0.57 8.46
N SER A 252 -14.42 1.11 9.31
CA SER A 252 -15.21 2.28 8.96
C SER A 252 -14.38 3.56 9.08
N PHE A 253 -14.52 4.41 8.06
CA PHE A 253 -14.10 5.82 8.02
C PHE A 253 -15.32 6.70 7.69
N GLU A 254 -16.54 6.21 7.94
CA GLU A 254 -17.78 6.96 7.67
C GLU A 254 -17.92 8.17 8.59
N TRP A 255 -17.38 8.09 9.80
CA TRP A 255 -17.32 9.19 10.77
C TRP A 255 -15.87 9.46 11.15
N LYS A 256 -15.45 10.72 11.01
CA LYS A 256 -14.08 11.18 11.24
C LYS A 256 -13.56 10.84 12.63
N ASP A 257 -14.38 11.04 13.65
CA ASP A 257 -13.99 10.89 15.06
C ASP A 257 -13.94 9.42 15.50
N GLU A 258 -14.57 8.51 14.74
CA GLU A 258 -14.56 7.07 15.00
C GLU A 258 -13.53 6.32 14.14
N ALA A 259 -13.04 6.97 13.08
CA ALA A 259 -12.11 6.39 12.13
C ALA A 259 -10.77 6.00 12.81
N PRO A 260 -10.27 4.78 12.59
CA PRO A 260 -9.04 4.28 13.21
C PRO A 260 -7.78 4.82 12.51
N VAL A 261 -7.70 6.14 12.28
CA VAL A 261 -6.66 6.78 11.49
C VAL A 261 -5.25 6.53 12.05
N ASP A 262 -5.11 6.46 13.37
CA ASP A 262 -3.83 6.17 14.03
C ASP A 262 -3.32 4.77 13.72
N LEU A 263 -4.19 3.75 13.69
CA LEU A 263 -3.82 2.39 13.32
C LEU A 263 -3.25 2.37 11.89
N PHE A 264 -3.98 2.96 10.96
CA PHE A 264 -3.57 2.99 9.55
C PHE A 264 -2.29 3.79 9.34
N ALA A 265 -2.17 4.96 9.99
CA ALA A 265 -0.99 5.80 9.92
C ALA A 265 0.27 5.11 10.46
N ARG A 266 0.14 4.39 11.58
CA ARG A 266 1.24 3.62 12.19
C ARG A 266 1.68 2.49 11.28
N VAL A 267 0.72 1.72 10.76
CA VAL A 267 1.01 0.56 9.89
C VAL A 267 1.60 1.04 8.56
N TYR A 268 1.01 2.04 7.91
CA TYR A 268 1.55 2.61 6.67
C TYR A 268 2.96 3.20 6.85
N SER A 269 3.27 3.77 8.02
CA SER A 269 4.62 4.26 8.36
C SER A 269 5.56 3.17 8.92
N SER A 270 5.33 1.90 8.60
CA SER A 270 6.14 0.81 9.16
C SER A 270 7.59 0.88 8.70
N LYS A 271 8.51 0.53 9.60
CA LYS A 271 9.93 0.31 9.27
C LYS A 271 10.23 -1.16 9.04
N PRO A 272 11.28 -1.49 8.25
CA PRO A 272 11.75 -2.86 8.09
C PRO A 272 12.18 -3.49 9.41
N LEU A 273 11.85 -4.77 9.57
CA LEU A 273 12.49 -5.69 10.49
C LEU A 273 13.45 -6.56 9.70
N VAL A 274 14.68 -6.67 10.18
CA VAL A 274 15.68 -7.58 9.63
C VAL A 274 15.67 -8.83 10.49
N PRO A 275 15.44 -10.03 9.92
CA PRO A 275 15.63 -11.28 10.66
C PRO A 275 17.05 -11.31 11.22
N ARG A 276 17.22 -11.68 12.49
CA ARG A 276 18.55 -12.00 13.01
C ARG A 276 19.00 -13.28 12.29
N ILE A 277 19.96 -13.14 11.38
CA ILE A 277 20.65 -14.27 10.73
C ILE A 277 21.67 -14.82 11.74
#